data_AF-A0A3B9GU80-F1
#
_entry.id   AF-A0A3B9GU80-F1
#
_cell.length_a   1.000
_cell.length_b   1.000
_cell.length_c   1.000
_cell.angle_alpha   90.00
_cell.angle_beta   90.00
_cell.angle_gamma   90.00
#
_symmetry.space_group_name_H-M   'P 1'
#
loop_
_entity.id
_entity.type
_entity.pdbx_description
1 polymer ?
#
loop_
_entity_poly.entity_id
_entity_poly.type
_entity_poly.pdbx_seq_one_letter_code
_entity_poly.pdbx_strand_id
1 'polypeptide(L)'
;MPATATRKSFRLTGLHVFLLLCAFFGFMFIVNGIFLWAALSSFPGEDEQKSYLQGLHYNEAISARRIQKQQGWSAQIGLTPTEAGDRLVVRLLDRDGAPLATQDIQAQLRRTVTGVEDVPIVLQRGPDGDYFADISLLDKGVWEARVQATVPYRTDDVEFVASKKLIIP
;
A
#
# COMPACT_ATOMS: atom_id res chain seq x y z
N MET A 1 -70.79 3.03 12.48
CA MET A 1 -69.97 1.94 13.06
C MET A 1 -68.54 2.11 12.54
N PRO A 2 -67.50 2.28 13.38
CA PRO A 2 -66.14 2.39 12.89
C PRO A 2 -65.55 0.99 12.61
N ALA A 3 -65.04 0.78 11.40
CA ALA A 3 -64.29 -0.43 11.06
C ALA A 3 -62.90 -0.36 11.73
N THR A 4 -62.64 -1.26 12.67
CA THR A 4 -61.34 -1.38 13.33
C THR A 4 -60.35 -2.00 12.36
N ALA A 5 -59.39 -1.20 11.86
CA ALA A 5 -58.30 -1.72 11.04
C ALA A 5 -57.33 -2.54 11.92
N THR A 6 -57.32 -3.86 11.75
CA THR A 6 -56.42 -4.76 12.46
C THR A 6 -54.97 -4.50 12.03
N ARG A 7 -54.15 -3.85 12.86
CA ARG A 7 -52.70 -3.74 12.61
C ARG A 7 -52.09 -5.14 12.75
N LYS A 8 -51.64 -5.72 11.64
CA LYS A 8 -50.88 -6.99 11.64
C LYS A 8 -49.64 -6.82 12.51
N SER A 9 -49.59 -7.50 13.66
CA SER A 9 -48.44 -7.43 14.57
C SER A 9 -47.22 -8.08 13.91
N PHE A 10 -46.13 -7.34 13.75
CA PHE A 10 -44.86 -7.91 13.30
C PHE A 10 -44.36 -8.90 14.34
N ARG A 11 -44.29 -10.19 13.99
CA ARG A 11 -43.69 -11.22 14.83
C ARG A 11 -42.30 -11.51 14.29
N LEU A 12 -41.27 -11.20 15.07
CA LEU A 12 -39.92 -11.66 14.79
C LEU A 12 -39.94 -13.20 14.87
N THR A 13 -39.77 -13.85 13.72
CA THR A 13 -39.56 -15.30 13.65
C THR A 13 -38.07 -15.57 13.46
N GLY A 14 -37.61 -16.80 13.75
CA GLY A 14 -36.22 -17.19 13.55
C GLY A 14 -35.71 -16.96 12.12
N LEU A 15 -36.60 -17.01 11.13
CA LEU A 15 -36.30 -16.67 9.73
C LEU A 15 -35.94 -15.19 9.53
N HIS A 16 -36.63 -14.27 10.23
CA HIS A 16 -36.31 -12.85 10.16
C HIS A 16 -34.93 -12.56 10.77
N VAL A 17 -34.61 -13.22 11.90
CA VAL A 17 -33.29 -13.09 12.54
C VAL A 17 -32.20 -13.67 11.65
N PHE A 18 -32.46 -14.83 11.03
CA PHE A 18 -31.53 -15.44 10.07
C PHE A 18 -31.26 -14.52 8.87
N LEU A 19 -32.30 -13.94 8.27
CA LEU A 19 -32.15 -12.99 7.15
C LEU A 19 -31.39 -11.73 7.58
N LEU A 20 -31.66 -11.20 8.77
CA LEU A 20 -30.94 -10.05 9.33
C LEU A 20 -29.44 -10.35 9.50
N LEU A 21 -29.12 -11.54 10.02
CA LEU A 21 -27.75 -12.00 10.22
C LEU A 21 -27.02 -12.13 8.88
N CYS A 22 -27.64 -12.78 7.89
CA CYS A 22 -27.09 -12.89 6.55
C CYS A 22 -26.90 -11.52 5.89
N ALA A 23 -27.85 -10.60 6.05
CA ALA A 23 -27.73 -9.25 5.51
C ALA A 23 -26.58 -8.47 6.15
N PHE A 24 -26.39 -8.58 7.47
CA PHE A 24 -25.30 -7.96 8.19
C PHE A 24 -23.93 -8.47 7.71
N PHE A 25 -23.75 -9.79 7.68
CA PHE A 25 -22.48 -10.38 7.21
C PHE A 25 -22.24 -10.14 5.72
N GLY A 26 -23.28 -10.20 4.89
CA GLY A 26 -23.19 -9.88 3.46
C GLY A 26 -22.78 -8.43 3.23
N PHE A 27 -23.36 -7.49 3.99
CA PHE A 27 -22.97 -6.09 3.93
C PHE A 27 -21.51 -5.88 4.35
N MET A 28 -21.07 -6.49 5.46
CA MET A 28 -19.67 -6.45 5.87
C MET A 28 -18.74 -7.00 4.78
N PHE A 29 -19.11 -8.11 4.14
CA PHE A 29 -18.32 -8.72 3.07
C PHE A 29 -18.21 -7.80 1.84
N ILE A 30 -19.29 -7.11 1.46
CA ILE A 30 -19.29 -6.14 0.37
C ILE A 30 -18.37 -4.96 0.69
N VAL A 31 -18.51 -4.36 1.88
CA VAL A 31 -17.67 -3.22 2.29
C VAL A 31 -16.20 -3.62 2.34
N ASN A 32 -15.88 -4.78 2.92
CA ASN A 32 -14.52 -5.29 2.96
C ASN A 32 -13.98 -5.62 1.56
N GLY A 33 -14.82 -6.16 0.67
CA GLY A 33 -14.48 -6.39 -0.74
C GLY A 33 -14.21 -5.10 -1.51
N ILE A 34 -14.94 -4.02 -1.24
CA ILE A 34 -14.67 -2.69 -1.79
C ILE A 34 -13.31 -2.18 -1.30
N PHE A 35 -12.99 -2.35 -0.01
CA PHE A 35 -11.67 -1.98 0.51
C PHE A 35 -10.54 -2.82 -0.08
N LEU A 36 -10.72 -4.13 -0.24
CA LEU A 36 -9.76 -4.99 -0.92
C LEU A 36 -9.58 -4.58 -2.38
N TRP A 37 -10.67 -4.33 -3.10
CA TRP A 37 -10.62 -3.89 -4.49
C TRP A 37 -9.97 -2.51 -4.60
N ALA A 38 -10.29 -1.56 -3.73
CA ALA A 38 -9.63 -0.26 -3.66
C ALA A 38 -8.14 -0.41 -3.36
N ALA A 39 -7.75 -1.29 -2.43
CA ALA A 39 -6.35 -1.58 -2.10
C ALA A 39 -5.60 -2.27 -3.24
N LEU A 40 -6.26 -3.09 -4.06
CA LEU A 40 -5.65 -3.74 -5.22
C LEU A 40 -5.63 -2.83 -6.46
N SER A 41 -6.64 -1.97 -6.62
CA SER A 41 -6.77 -1.07 -7.77
C SER A 41 -5.98 0.24 -7.62
N SER A 42 -5.62 0.64 -6.41
CA SER A 42 -4.80 1.85 -6.15
C SER A 42 -3.30 1.67 -6.37
N PHE A 43 -2.83 0.47 -6.79
CA PHE A 43 -1.40 0.22 -7.01
C PHE A 43 -1.12 -0.59 -8.30
N PRO A 44 -1.56 -0.16 -9.49
CA PRO A 44 -1.07 -0.77 -10.71
C PRO A 44 0.41 -0.38 -10.88
N GLY A 45 1.24 -1.34 -11.26
CA GLY A 45 2.60 -1.09 -11.72
C GLY A 45 3.67 -1.28 -10.66
N GLU A 46 4.05 -2.54 -10.46
CA GLU A 46 5.46 -2.94 -10.50
C GLU A 46 6.01 -2.48 -11.86
N ASP A 47 6.60 -1.28 -11.92
CA ASP A 47 7.18 -0.76 -13.16
C ASP A 47 8.69 -0.67 -13.03
N GLU A 48 9.29 -1.68 -13.66
CA GLU A 48 10.65 -1.86 -14.13
C GLU A 48 11.87 -1.50 -13.26
N GLN A 49 12.53 -2.61 -12.95
CA GLN A 49 13.87 -2.86 -12.44
C GLN A 49 14.99 -2.26 -13.32
N LYS A 50 15.14 -0.93 -13.35
CA LYS A 50 16.37 -0.29 -13.85
C LYS A 50 17.01 0.61 -12.81
N SER A 51 17.71 -0.01 -11.87
CA SER A 51 18.73 0.68 -11.08
C SER A 51 20.11 0.22 -11.54
N TYR A 52 20.68 1.02 -12.45
CA TYR A 52 22.06 0.94 -12.94
C TYR A 52 22.92 1.71 -11.94
N LEU A 53 23.69 1.02 -11.09
CA LEU A 53 24.59 1.64 -10.10
C LEU A 53 26.03 1.14 -10.26
N GLN A 54 26.95 2.08 -10.07
CA GLN A 54 28.34 2.06 -10.49
C GLN A 54 29.30 1.85 -9.31
N GLY A 55 30.30 0.98 -9.48
CA GLY A 55 31.57 0.98 -8.71
C GLY A 55 31.57 0.26 -7.35
N LEU A 56 32.43 -0.76 -7.23
CA LEU A 56 32.85 -1.51 -6.02
C LEU A 56 31.80 -2.31 -5.22
N HIS A 57 30.57 -1.81 -5.00
CA HIS A 57 29.50 -2.54 -4.27
C HIS A 57 28.53 -3.33 -5.16
N TYR A 58 28.86 -3.46 -6.46
CA TYR A 58 28.00 -4.07 -7.47
C TYR A 58 27.60 -5.52 -7.15
N ASN A 59 28.52 -6.30 -6.57
CA ASN A 59 28.27 -7.72 -6.28
C ASN A 59 27.28 -7.90 -5.12
N GLU A 60 27.33 -7.04 -4.11
CA GLU A 60 26.43 -7.03 -2.95
C GLU A 60 25.02 -6.59 -3.36
N ALA A 61 24.92 -5.54 -4.18
CA ALA A 61 23.63 -5.10 -4.72
C ALA A 61 22.98 -6.20 -5.60
N ILE A 62 23.76 -6.97 -6.35
CA ILE A 62 23.23 -8.10 -7.14
C ILE A 62 22.78 -9.25 -6.24
N SER A 63 23.54 -9.60 -5.19
CA SER A 63 23.15 -10.68 -4.29
C SER A 63 21.89 -10.32 -3.53
N ALA A 64 21.78 -9.10 -3.01
CA ALA A 64 20.59 -8.60 -2.34
C ALA A 64 19.34 -8.64 -3.24
N ARG A 65 19.45 -8.14 -4.48
CA ARG A 65 18.36 -8.23 -5.48
C ARG A 65 17.97 -9.66 -5.82
N ARG A 66 18.95 -10.58 -5.86
CA ARG A 66 18.67 -11.99 -6.11
C ARG A 66 17.89 -12.59 -4.95
N ILE A 67 18.24 -12.27 -3.70
CA ILE A 67 17.50 -12.71 -2.51
C ILE A 67 16.08 -12.14 -2.55
N GLN A 68 15.92 -10.84 -2.80
CA GLN A 68 14.61 -10.19 -2.94
C GLN A 68 13.73 -10.92 -3.96
N LYS A 69 14.27 -11.23 -5.15
CA LYS A 69 13.54 -11.95 -6.20
C LYS A 69 13.26 -13.40 -5.84
N GLN A 70 14.21 -14.10 -5.22
CA GLN A 70 14.05 -15.49 -4.79
C GLN A 70 13.01 -15.63 -3.68
N GLN A 71 12.95 -14.66 -2.77
CA GLN A 71 11.98 -14.63 -1.68
C GLN A 71 10.62 -14.08 -2.09
N GLY A 72 10.45 -13.64 -3.35
CA GLY A 72 9.20 -13.06 -3.84
C GLY A 72 8.82 -11.76 -3.15
N TRP A 73 9.81 -11.04 -2.60
CA TRP A 73 9.56 -9.76 -1.95
C TRP A 73 9.21 -8.69 -2.98
N SER A 74 8.16 -7.92 -2.68
CA SER A 74 7.64 -6.89 -3.57
C SER A 74 7.43 -5.58 -2.84
N ALA A 75 7.43 -4.48 -3.58
CA ALA A 75 7.08 -3.16 -3.06
C ALA A 75 5.89 -2.60 -3.83
N GLN A 76 4.91 -2.10 -3.08
CA GLN A 76 3.80 -1.34 -3.62
C GLN A 76 3.97 0.10 -3.18
N ILE A 77 4.16 1.00 -4.14
CA ILE A 77 4.30 2.43 -3.92
C ILE A 77 3.16 3.13 -4.66
N GLY A 78 2.54 4.14 -4.06
CA GLY A 78 1.42 4.84 -4.68
C GLY A 78 1.03 6.11 -3.94
N LEU A 79 0.12 6.86 -4.54
CA LEU A 79 -0.44 8.08 -3.99
C LEU A 79 -1.92 7.86 -3.67
N THR A 80 -2.32 8.30 -2.47
CA THR A 80 -3.72 8.31 -2.05
C THR A 80 -4.15 9.75 -1.80
N PRO A 81 -5.22 10.23 -2.43
CA PRO A 81 -5.76 11.56 -2.15
C PRO A 81 -6.26 11.67 -0.70
N THR A 82 -6.00 12.80 -0.06
CA THR A 82 -6.45 13.17 1.29
C THR A 82 -7.05 14.57 1.29
N GLU A 83 -7.72 14.96 2.38
CA GLU A 83 -8.27 16.32 2.51
C GLU A 83 -7.19 17.41 2.46
N ALA A 84 -5.94 17.08 2.81
CA ALA A 84 -4.82 18.01 2.87
C ALA A 84 -3.90 17.96 1.64
N GLY A 85 -4.20 17.16 0.61
CA GLY A 85 -3.33 16.92 -0.55
C GLY A 85 -3.14 15.43 -0.82
N ASP A 86 -1.99 15.04 -1.37
CA ASP A 86 -1.68 13.62 -1.60
C ASP A 86 -0.88 13.01 -0.45
N ARG A 87 -1.12 11.72 -0.19
CA ARG A 87 -0.36 10.89 0.73
C ARG A 87 0.41 9.83 -0.05
N LEU A 88 1.73 9.79 0.13
CA LEU A 88 2.56 8.69 -0.32
C LEU A 88 2.29 7.48 0.58
N VAL A 89 2.01 6.33 -0.03
CA VAL A 89 1.85 5.04 0.66
C VAL A 89 2.86 4.05 0.07
N VAL A 90 3.56 3.35 0.95
CA VAL A 90 4.60 2.38 0.66
C VAL A 90 4.32 1.12 1.46
N ARG A 91 4.22 -0.03 0.78
CA ARG A 91 4.09 -1.35 1.39
C ARG A 91 5.20 -2.26 0.89
N LEU A 92 5.91 -2.89 1.81
CA LEU A 92 6.91 -3.90 1.53
C LEU A 92 6.27 -5.24 1.89
N LEU A 93 6.12 -6.13 0.92
CA LEU A 93 5.37 -7.37 1.07
C LEU A 93 6.23 -8.59 0.77
N ASP A 94 6.03 -9.66 1.51
CA ASP A 94 6.60 -10.96 1.19
C ASP A 94 5.82 -11.65 0.05
N ARG A 95 6.27 -12.86 -0.33
CA ARG A 95 5.61 -13.66 -1.37
C ARG A 95 4.15 -13.99 -1.06
N ASP A 96 3.81 -14.11 0.21
CA ASP A 96 2.48 -14.49 0.68
C ASP A 96 1.58 -13.25 0.87
N GLY A 97 2.11 -12.05 0.59
CA GLY A 97 1.40 -10.76 0.67
C GLY A 97 1.38 -10.16 2.07
N ALA A 98 2.15 -10.71 3.02
CA ALA A 98 2.24 -10.19 4.37
C ALA A 98 3.27 -9.03 4.44
N PRO A 99 3.10 -8.05 5.35
CA PRO A 99 4.07 -6.98 5.56
C PRO A 99 5.45 -7.52 5.94
N LEU A 100 6.48 -7.10 5.20
CA LEU A 100 7.88 -7.39 5.52
C LEU A 100 8.31 -6.62 6.76
N ALA A 101 8.99 -7.31 7.68
CA ALA A 101 9.68 -6.65 8.78
C ALA A 101 10.92 -5.94 8.24
N THR A 102 10.93 -4.61 8.31
CA THR A 102 12.05 -3.80 7.81
C THR A 102 12.60 -2.86 8.86
N GLN A 103 13.84 -2.46 8.66
CA GLN A 103 14.60 -1.50 9.46
C GLN A 103 15.13 -0.39 8.54
N ASP A 104 15.40 0.78 9.11
CA ASP A 104 16.02 1.92 8.41
C ASP A 104 15.37 2.27 7.07
N ILE A 105 14.03 2.25 7.02
CA ILE A 105 13.31 2.61 5.80
C ILE A 105 13.48 4.10 5.48
N GLN A 106 13.89 4.37 4.25
CA GLN A 106 14.07 5.72 3.71
C GLN A 106 13.30 5.84 2.40
N ALA A 107 12.56 6.94 2.24
CA ALA A 107 11.94 7.30 0.98
C ALA A 107 12.50 8.62 0.46
N GLN A 108 12.68 8.69 -0.85
CA GLN A 108 13.14 9.88 -1.56
C GLN A 108 12.25 10.08 -2.78
N LEU A 109 11.93 11.33 -3.08
CA LEU A 109 11.19 11.72 -4.28
C LEU A 109 12.08 12.55 -5.18
N ARG A 110 12.21 12.13 -6.44
CA ARG A 110 12.99 12.84 -7.45
C ARG A 110 12.11 13.28 -8.60
N ARG A 111 12.25 14.53 -9.05
CA ARG A 111 11.50 15.00 -10.23
C ARG A 111 12.14 14.46 -11.50
N THR A 112 11.42 13.63 -12.27
CA THR A 112 11.99 12.91 -13.42
C THR A 112 12.47 13.84 -14.54
N VAL A 113 11.81 14.99 -14.71
CA VAL A 113 12.03 15.88 -15.87
C VAL A 113 13.21 16.83 -15.65
N THR A 114 13.37 17.35 -14.44
CA THR A 114 14.41 18.35 -14.14
C THR A 114 15.63 17.74 -13.45
N GLY A 115 15.54 16.50 -12.94
CA GLY A 115 16.65 15.83 -12.24
C GLY A 115 17.14 16.57 -10.99
N VAL A 116 16.34 17.50 -10.48
CA VAL A 116 16.64 18.31 -9.29
C VAL A 116 16.56 17.43 -8.04
N GLU A 117 17.33 17.82 -7.02
CA GLU A 117 17.58 17.16 -5.73
C GLU A 117 16.53 16.15 -5.27
N ASP A 118 17.02 14.99 -4.84
CA ASP A 118 16.24 13.97 -4.14
C ASP A 118 15.63 14.60 -2.87
N VAL A 119 14.31 14.74 -2.83
CA VAL A 119 13.58 15.26 -1.68
C VAL A 119 13.41 14.12 -0.68
N PRO A 120 14.06 14.15 0.50
CA PRO A 120 13.89 13.11 1.50
C PRO A 120 12.49 13.19 2.10
N ILE A 121 11.83 12.03 2.21
CA ILE A 121 10.50 11.89 2.80
C ILE A 121 10.59 11.01 4.04
N VAL A 122 10.16 11.56 5.17
CA VAL A 122 10.07 10.83 6.42
C VAL A 122 8.77 10.03 6.43
N LEU A 123 8.90 8.71 6.34
CA LEU A 123 7.77 7.79 6.40
C LEU A 123 7.35 7.53 7.85
N GLN A 124 6.04 7.55 8.09
CA GLN A 124 5.40 7.10 9.32
C GLN A 124 4.93 5.66 9.13
N ARG A 125 5.04 4.84 10.18
CA ARG A 125 4.56 3.46 10.15
C ARG A 125 3.11 3.38 10.61
N GLY A 126 2.24 2.81 9.79
CA GLY A 126 0.84 2.54 10.11
C GLY A 126 0.66 1.25 10.93
N PRO A 127 -0.54 1.06 11.50
CA PRO A 127 -0.86 -0.11 12.33
C PRO A 127 -0.85 -1.42 11.53
N ASP A 128 -1.11 -1.36 10.22
CA ASP A 128 -1.16 -2.52 9.32
C ASP A 128 0.22 -2.87 8.72
N GLY A 129 1.29 -2.20 9.18
CA GLY A 129 2.66 -2.40 8.70
C GLY A 129 3.00 -1.67 7.40
N ASP A 130 2.10 -0.83 6.91
CA ASP A 130 2.34 0.10 5.81
C ASP A 130 3.13 1.32 6.29
N TYR A 131 3.73 2.02 5.33
CA TYR A 131 4.46 3.25 5.55
C TYR A 131 3.83 4.36 4.76
N PHE A 132 3.62 5.52 5.37
CA PHE A 132 2.97 6.65 4.70
C PHE A 132 3.59 8.00 5.07
N ALA A 133 3.46 8.97 4.18
CA ALA A 133 3.83 10.35 4.43
C ALA A 133 2.92 11.29 3.65
N ASP A 134 2.49 12.38 4.28
CA ASP A 134 1.74 13.44 3.61
C ASP A 134 2.71 14.29 2.79
N ILE A 135 2.41 14.45 1.49
CA ILE A 135 3.30 15.08 0.51
C ILE A 135 2.67 16.30 -0.16
N SER A 136 1.74 16.96 0.54
CA SER A 136 0.94 18.11 0.11
C SER A 136 1.72 19.29 -0.48
N LEU A 137 3.04 19.32 -0.29
CA LEU A 137 3.93 20.40 -0.71
C LEU A 137 4.57 20.20 -2.09
N LEU A 138 4.33 19.06 -2.76
CA LEU A 138 4.95 18.78 -4.05
C LEU A 138 4.18 19.40 -5.21
N ASP A 139 4.93 19.96 -6.16
CA ASP A 139 4.38 20.41 -7.42
C ASP A 139 3.79 19.26 -8.24
N LYS A 140 2.77 19.60 -9.02
CA LYS A 140 2.26 18.76 -10.09
C LYS A 140 3.37 18.35 -11.05
N GLY A 141 3.33 17.10 -11.49
CA GLY A 141 4.28 16.58 -12.47
C GLY A 141 4.67 15.12 -12.26
N VAL A 142 5.73 14.74 -12.95
CA VAL A 142 6.25 13.37 -12.93
C VAL A 142 7.38 13.27 -11.93
N TRP A 143 7.19 12.37 -10.97
CA TRP A 143 8.11 12.09 -9.88
C TRP A 143 8.53 10.61 -9.93
N GLU A 144 9.68 10.31 -9.36
CA GLU A 144 10.14 8.95 -9.07
C GLU A 144 10.28 8.84 -7.56
N ALA A 145 9.48 7.98 -6.94
CA ALA A 145 9.68 7.56 -5.56
C ALA A 145 10.72 6.46 -5.53
N ARG A 146 11.77 6.62 -4.73
CA ARG A 146 12.75 5.58 -4.41
C ARG A 146 12.64 5.25 -2.93
N VAL A 147 12.49 3.98 -2.62
CA VAL A 147 12.41 3.44 -1.27
C VAL A 147 13.58 2.48 -1.08
N GLN A 148 14.29 2.66 0.03
CA GLN A 148 15.39 1.82 0.47
C GLN A 148 15.07 1.34 1.88
N ALA A 149 15.29 0.07 2.16
CA ALA A 149 15.04 -0.51 3.47
C ALA A 149 15.99 -1.67 3.73
N THR A 150 16.27 -1.93 5.00
CA THR A 150 17.02 -3.10 5.43
C THR A 150 16.05 -4.17 5.88
N VAL A 151 16.17 -5.38 5.32
CA VAL A 151 15.33 -6.52 5.69
C VAL A 151 16.20 -7.55 6.40
N PRO A 152 15.94 -7.84 7.69
CA PRO A 152 16.64 -8.91 8.40
C PRO A 152 16.32 -10.26 7.76
N TYR A 153 17.34 -10.99 7.30
CA TYR A 153 17.18 -12.27 6.63
C TYR A 153 18.14 -13.32 7.20
N ARG A 154 17.60 -14.25 8.00
CA ARG A 154 18.36 -15.20 8.82
C ARG A 154 19.36 -14.49 9.75
N THR A 155 20.63 -14.45 9.36
CA THR A 155 21.75 -13.90 10.12
C THR A 155 22.31 -12.63 9.49
N ASP A 156 21.86 -12.29 8.29
CA ASP A 156 22.40 -11.20 7.49
C ASP A 156 21.29 -10.18 7.19
N ASP A 157 21.70 -8.93 7.01
CA ASP A 157 20.81 -7.86 6.61
C ASP A 157 20.85 -7.71 5.09
N VAL A 158 19.66 -7.75 4.46
CA VAL A 158 19.52 -7.65 3.01
C VAL A 158 18.95 -6.30 2.65
N GLU A 159 19.68 -5.58 1.80
CA GLU A 159 19.19 -4.32 1.25
C GLU A 159 18.03 -4.57 0.28
N PHE A 160 16.92 -3.92 0.55
CA PHE A 160 15.75 -3.88 -0.31
C PHE A 160 15.65 -2.49 -0.94
N VAL A 161 15.64 -2.44 -2.27
CA VAL A 161 15.48 -1.19 -3.02
C VAL A 161 14.33 -1.34 -4.02
N ALA A 162 13.43 -0.37 -4.02
CA ALA A 162 12.37 -0.25 -5.00
C ALA A 162 12.25 1.20 -5.47
N SER A 163 11.85 1.39 -6.72
CA SER A 163 11.43 2.69 -7.20
C SER A 163 10.15 2.58 -8.02
N LYS A 164 9.39 3.68 -8.06
CA LYS A 164 8.17 3.79 -8.84
C LYS A 164 7.99 5.20 -9.36
N LYS A 165 7.61 5.31 -10.63
CA LYS A 165 7.18 6.56 -11.22
C LYS A 165 5.77 6.92 -10.72
N LEU A 166 5.64 8.14 -10.21
CA LEU A 166 4.41 8.73 -9.70
C LEU A 166 4.02 9.93 -10.57
N ILE A 167 2.72 10.11 -10.77
CA ILE A 167 2.16 11.26 -11.47
C ILE A 167 1.32 12.02 -10.45
N ILE A 168 1.74 13.24 -10.14
CA ILE A 168 0.98 14.17 -9.30
C ILE A 168 0.16 15.05 -10.25
N PRO A 169 -1.18 14.89 -10.29
CA PRO A 169 -2.07 15.56 -11.25
C PRO A 169 -2.31 17.04 -10.94
#